data_AF-A0A428WX71-F1
#
_entry.id   AF-A0A428WX71-F1
#
_cell.length_a   1.000
_cell.length_b   1.000
_cell.length_c   1.000
_cell.angle_alpha   90.00
_cell.angle_beta   90.00
_cell.angle_gamma   90.00
#
_symmetry.space_group_name_H-M   'P 1'
#
loop_
_entity.id
_entity.type
_entity.pdbx_description
1 polymer ?
#
loop_
_entity_poly.entity_id
_entity_poly.type
_entity_poly.pdbx_seq_one_letter_code
_entity_poly.pdbx_strand_id
1 'polypeptide(L)' 'MALCPDVTATEAQTAGDVPSWLVQTPDEVAARALRAVRDREGPTVVSGRRNAVLTGLLPRRTAVSLLG' A
#
# COMPACT_ATOMS: atom_id res chain seq x y z
N MET A 1 2.01 -13.77 -0.68
CA MET A 1 1.56 -12.48 -1.21
C MET A 1 2.03 -11.41 -0.24
N ALA A 2 2.64 -10.33 -0.72
CA ALA A 2 3.10 -9.18 0.07
C ALA A 2 2.20 -7.97 -0.22
N LEU A 3 1.82 -7.23 0.82
CA LEU A 3 1.01 -6.02 0.73
C LEU A 3 1.90 -4.81 1.06
N CYS A 4 1.90 -3.81 0.18
CA CYS A 4 2.63 -2.55 0.36
C CYS A 4 1.60 -1.41 0.42
N PRO A 5 1.09 -1.07 1.62
CA PRO A 5 0.16 0.03 1.77
C PRO A 5 0.86 1.39 1.80
N ASP A 6 0.12 2.45 1.46
CA ASP A 6 0.46 3.83 1.84
C ASP A 6 0.31 4.02 3.37
N VAL A 7 0.59 5.22 3.88
CA VAL A 7 0.44 5.53 5.32
C VAL A 7 -0.96 5.13 5.79
N THR A 8 -1.02 4.27 6.81
CA THR A 8 -2.28 3.74 7.33
C THR A 8 -2.47 4.23 8.76
N ALA A 9 -3.59 4.92 9.04
CA ALA A 9 -3.91 5.35 10.40
C ALA A 9 -4.40 4.16 11.22
N THR A 10 -3.54 3.61 12.07
CA THR A 10 -3.87 2.54 13.01
C THR A 10 -3.74 3.04 14.44
N GLU A 11 -4.33 2.34 15.41
CA GLU A 11 -4.15 2.66 16.85
C GLU A 11 -2.66 2.67 17.27
N ALA A 12 -1.83 1.85 16.62
CA ALA A 12 -0.39 1.79 16.89
C ALA A 12 0.41 2.92 16.22
N GLN A 13 -0.14 3.56 15.19
CA GLN A 13 0.51 4.59 14.37
C GLN A 13 -0.51 5.65 13.96
N THR A 14 -0.58 6.71 14.76
CA THR A 14 -1.44 7.87 14.47
C THR A 14 -0.77 8.74 13.41
N ALA A 15 -1.44 8.93 12.27
CA ALA A 15 -0.91 9.69 11.13
C ALA A 15 -1.15 11.21 11.26
N GLY A 16 -1.02 11.76 12.47
CA GLY A 16 -1.38 13.16 12.79
C GLY A 16 -0.58 14.21 12.01
N ASP A 17 0.65 13.89 11.65
CA ASP A 17 1.56 14.78 10.90
C ASP A 17 1.49 14.57 9.38
N VAL A 18 0.65 13.65 8.92
CA VAL A 18 0.49 13.33 7.50
C VAL A 18 -0.83 13.93 7.02
N PRO A 19 -0.82 14.68 5.91
CA PRO A 19 -2.06 15.20 5.35
C PRO A 19 -3.09 14.08 5.10
N SER A 20 -4.34 14.29 5.49
CA SER A 20 -5.39 13.24 5.48
C SER A 20 -5.62 12.59 4.11
N TRP A 21 -5.41 13.33 3.01
CA TRP A 21 -5.46 12.82 1.64
C TRP A 21 -4.34 11.80 1.28
N LEU A 22 -3.37 11.60 2.16
CA LEU A 22 -2.29 10.61 2.05
C LEU A 22 -2.44 9.45 3.03
N VAL A 23 -3.48 9.46 3.86
CA VAL A 23 -3.72 8.47 4.91
C VAL A 23 -4.84 7.55 4.47
N GLN A 24 -4.56 6.26 4.42
CA GLN A 24 -5.57 5.22 4.22
C GLN A 24 -6.14 4.77 5.56
N THR A 25 -7.39 4.30 5.54
CA THR A 25 -7.97 3.63 6.70
C THR A 25 -7.54 2.15 6.73
N PRO A 26 -7.49 1.51 7.92
CA PRO A 26 -7.19 0.09 8.03
C PRO A 26 -8.18 -0.79 7.23
N ASP A 27 -9.45 -0.41 7.23
CA ASP A 27 -10.50 -1.14 6.49
C ASP A 27 -10.28 -1.09 4.97
N GLU A 28 -9.86 0.06 4.42
CA GLU A 28 -9.53 0.18 3.00
C GLU A 28 -8.38 -0.74 2.60
N VAL A 29 -7.34 -0.81 3.43
CA VAL A 29 -6.17 -1.66 3.22
C VAL A 29 -6.57 -3.14 3.29
N ALA A 30 -7.36 -3.53 4.29
CA ALA A 30 -7.86 -4.89 4.45
C ALA A 30 -8.75 -5.32 3.28
N ALA A 31 -9.71 -4.48 2.87
CA ALA A 31 -10.60 -4.74 1.74
C ALA A 31 -9.80 -4.93 0.44
N ARG A 32 -8.78 -4.10 0.20
CA ARG A 32 -7.91 -4.21 -0.97
C ARG A 32 -7.11 -5.52 -0.98
N ALA A 33 -6.56 -5.91 0.17
CA ALA A 33 -5.81 -7.14 0.32
C ALA A 33 -6.69 -8.38 0.07
N LEU A 34 -7.89 -8.42 0.67
CA LEU A 34 -8.86 -9.50 0.46
C LEU A 34 -9.26 -9.61 -1.01
N ARG A 35 -9.52 -8.48 -1.68
CA ARG A 35 -9.83 -8.45 -3.11
C ARG A 35 -8.67 -9.01 -3.94
N ALA A 36 -7.43 -8.64 -3.64
CA ALA A 36 -6.28 -9.13 -4.39
C ALA A 36 -6.06 -10.64 -4.23
N VAL A 37 -6.31 -11.19 -3.04
CA VAL A 37 -6.28 -12.64 -2.78
C VAL A 37 -7.34 -13.34 -3.61
N ARG A 38 -8.58 -12.83 -3.58
CA ARG A 38 -9.70 -13.39 -4.34
C ARG A 38 -9.44 -13.37 -5.85
N ASP A 39 -8.94 -12.25 -6.35
CA ASP A 39 -8.75 -12.00 -7.78
C ASP A 39 -7.38 -12.52 -8.29
N ARG A 40 -6.57 -13.13 -7.40
CA ARG A 40 -5.23 -13.70 -7.70
C ARG A 40 -4.29 -12.72 -8.40
N GLU A 41 -4.31 -11.45 -7.99
CA GLU A 41 -3.61 -10.35 -8.68
C GLU A 41 -2.07 -10.45 -8.71
N GLY A 42 -1.49 -11.40 -7.97
CA GLY A 42 -0.06 -11.73 -8.03
C GLY A 42 0.62 -11.73 -6.67
N PRO A 43 1.95 -11.87 -6.63
CA PRO A 43 2.69 -12.02 -5.38
C PRO A 43 2.83 -10.73 -4.58
N THR A 44 2.59 -9.55 -5.18
CA THR A 44 2.74 -8.24 -4.53
C THR A 44 1.55 -7.36 -4.88
N VAL A 45 0.96 -6.71 -3.89
CA VAL A 45 -0.20 -5.84 -4.03
C VAL A 45 0.14 -4.51 -3.39
N VAL A 46 -0.03 -3.44 -4.16
CA VAL A 46 0.20 -2.08 -3.68
C VAL A 46 -1.16 -1.44 -3.42
N SER A 47 -1.40 -0.97 -2.20
CA SER A 47 -2.60 -0.22 -1.86
C SER A 47 -2.25 1.25 -1.71
N GLY A 48 -3.13 2.12 -2.22
CA GLY A 48 -2.90 3.57 -2.24
C GLY A 48 -2.46 4.10 -3.61
N ARG A 49 -2.98 5.28 -3.98
CA ARG A 49 -2.87 5.84 -5.34
C ARG A 49 -1.44 6.31 -5.65
N ARG A 50 -0.70 6.77 -4.65
CA ARG A 50 0.68 7.26 -4.84
C ARG A 50 1.68 6.13 -4.87
N ASN A 51 1.55 5.16 -3.98
CA ASN A 51 2.42 3.99 -3.99
C ASN A 51 2.25 3.19 -5.29
N ALA A 52 1.02 3.08 -5.82
CA ALA A 52 0.76 2.45 -7.12
C ALA A 52 1.44 3.19 -8.30
N VAL A 53 1.48 4.53 -8.27
CA VAL A 53 2.16 5.33 -9.30
C VAL A 53 3.68 5.16 -9.20
N LEU A 54 4.25 5.21 -8.00
CA LEU A 54 5.70 5.03 -7.82
C LEU A 54 6.15 3.61 -8.18
N THR A 55 5.42 2.60 -7.74
CA THR A 55 5.76 1.19 -8.02
C THR A 55 5.47 0.77 -9.46
N GLY A 56 4.49 1.39 -10.13
CA GLY A 56 4.20 1.14 -11.55
C GLY A 56 5.20 1.78 -12.53
N LEU A 57 5.88 2.86 -12.11
CA LEU A 57 6.87 3.58 -12.94
C LEU A 57 8.30 3.09 -12.75
N LEU A 58 8.57 2.30 -11.72
CA LEU A 58 9.92 1.88 -11.36
C LEU A 58 10.17 0.43 -11.77
N PRO A 59 11.35 0.10 -12.34
CA PRO A 59 11.77 -1.28 -12.50
C PRO A 59 11.66 -2.02 -11.16
N ARG A 60 11.15 -3.26 -11.20
CA ARG A 60 10.83 -4.07 -10.02
C ARG A 60 11.95 -4.09 -8.95
N ARG A 61 13.21 -4.09 -9.38
CA ARG A 61 14.39 -4.03 -8.48
C ARG A 61 14.48 -2.72 -7.70
N THR A 62 14.16 -1.61 -8.34
CA THR A 62 14.21 -0.27 -7.73
C THR A 62 13.07 -0.09 -6.75
N ALA A 63 11.88 -0.60 -7.07
CA ALA A 63 10.75 -0.61 -6.14
C ALA A 63 11.07 -1.40 -4.86
N VAL A 64 11.66 -2.59 -4.99
CA VAL A 64 12.08 -3.41 -3.83
C VAL A 64 13.19 -2.73 -3.02
N SER A 65 14.19 -2.12 -3.68
CA SER A 65 15.28 -1.40 -3.00
C SER A 65 14.82 -0.17 -2.20
N LEU A 66 13.68 0.43 -2.58
CA LEU A 66 13.09 1.56 -1.86
C LEU A 66 12.22 1.12 -0.68
N LEU A 67 11.81 -0.15 -0.65
CA LEU A 67 10.99 -0.74 0.41
C LEU A 67 11.83 -1.37 1.54
N GLY A 68 13.15 -1.48 1.37
CA GLY A 68 14.07 -2.06 2.35
C GLY A 68 14.34 -3.54 2.13
#